data_AF-A0A0U3LH31-F1
#
_entry.id   AF-A0A0U3LH31-F1
#
_cell.length_a   1.000
_cell.length_b   1.000
_cell.length_c   1.000
_cell.angle_alpha   90.00
_cell.angle_beta   90.00
_cell.angle_gamma   90.00
#
_symmetry.space_group_name_H-M   'P 1'
#
loop_
_entity.id
_entity.type
_entity.pdbx_description
1 polymer ?
#
loop_
_entity_poly.entity_id
_entity_poly.type
_entity_poly.pdbx_seq_one_letter_code
_entity_poly.pdbx_strand_id
1 'polypeptide(L)'
;MIIVYGIPNCDTVKKARTWLDDQGLAYQFHDYKKQGVPADKLPHWLQTLGWEKVLNRAGTTWRKLDDATKAGVTDAASAAALMQAQPSVIKRPLVEWADGRLSVGFSAELFASHR
;
A
#
# COMPACT_ATOMS: atom_id res chain seq x y z
N MET A 1 5.30 15.38 -5.70
CA MET A 1 6.23 14.30 -6.13
C MET A 1 5.53 12.96 -5.98
N ILE A 2 5.72 12.00 -6.90
CA ILE A 2 5.11 10.66 -6.79
C ILE A 2 5.94 9.77 -5.87
N ILE A 3 5.30 9.07 -4.93
CA ILE A 3 5.94 8.08 -4.05
C ILE A 3 5.20 6.75 -4.16
N VAL A 4 5.94 5.69 -4.50
CA VAL A 4 5.45 4.32 -4.59
C VAL A 4 5.91 3.55 -3.36
N TYR A 5 4.97 3.05 -2.58
CA TYR A 5 5.23 2.25 -1.40
C TYR A 5 4.99 0.77 -1.66
N GLY A 6 5.92 -0.08 -1.24
CA GLY A 6 5.77 -1.52 -1.40
C GLY A 6 7.01 -2.31 -1.01
N ILE A 7 7.21 -3.44 -1.69
CA ILE A 7 8.43 -4.25 -1.57
C ILE A 7 8.98 -4.52 -2.97
N PRO A 8 10.30 -4.62 -3.15
CA PRO A 8 10.91 -4.75 -4.48
C PRO A 8 10.51 -6.06 -5.19
N ASN A 9 10.31 -7.14 -4.41
CA ASN A 9 9.95 -8.46 -4.92
C ASN A 9 8.43 -8.68 -4.89
N CYS A 10 7.68 -7.76 -5.49
CA CYS A 10 6.24 -7.91 -5.72
C CYS A 10 5.92 -7.52 -7.18
N ASP A 11 5.31 -8.44 -7.93
CA ASP A 11 5.08 -8.24 -9.36
C ASP A 11 4.18 -7.04 -9.65
N THR A 12 3.15 -6.80 -8.84
CA THR A 12 2.27 -5.62 -8.97
C THR A 12 3.05 -4.31 -8.75
N VAL A 13 3.99 -4.29 -7.80
CA VAL A 13 4.86 -3.11 -7.54
C VAL A 13 5.84 -2.91 -8.69
N LYS A 14 6.41 -3.98 -9.24
CA LYS A 14 7.27 -3.91 -10.44
C LYS A 14 6.51 -3.34 -11.62
N LYS A 15 5.31 -3.87 -11.91
CA LYS A 15 4.45 -3.38 -13.00
C LYS A 15 4.08 -1.90 -12.85
N ALA A 16 3.74 -1.46 -11.65
CA ALA A 16 3.45 -0.06 -11.37
C ALA A 16 4.64 0.87 -11.63
N ARG A 17 5.83 0.47 -11.18
CA ARG A 17 7.07 1.23 -11.41
C ARG A 17 7.45 1.28 -12.89
N THR A 18 7.41 0.15 -13.58
CA THR A 18 7.62 0.09 -15.04
C THR A 18 6.65 0.99 -15.78
N TRP A 19 5.36 0.99 -15.40
CA TRP A 19 4.39 1.89 -16.02
C TRP A 19 4.76 3.36 -15.82
N LEU A 20 5.19 3.76 -14.61
CA LEU A 20 5.64 5.13 -14.35
C LEU A 20 6.88 5.50 -15.16
N ASP A 21 7.85 4.58 -15.26
CA ASP A 21 9.04 4.73 -16.09
C ASP A 21 8.66 4.93 -17.57
N ASP A 22 7.75 4.10 -18.10
CA ASP A 22 7.25 4.17 -19.48
C ASP A 22 6.49 5.49 -19.77
N GLN A 23 5.85 6.07 -18.77
CA GLN A 23 5.19 7.38 -18.88
C GLN A 23 6.15 8.56 -18.66
N GLY A 24 7.43 8.33 -18.35
CA GLY A 24 8.39 9.37 -18.03
C GLY A 24 8.10 10.10 -16.71
N LEU A 25 7.37 9.46 -15.79
CA LEU A 25 6.99 10.05 -14.51
C LEU A 25 8.02 9.71 -13.43
N ALA A 26 8.74 10.71 -12.93
CA ALA A 26 9.68 10.52 -11.84
C ALA A 26 8.97 10.14 -10.53
N TYR A 27 9.47 9.10 -9.85
CA TYR A 27 8.95 8.64 -8.57
C TYR A 27 10.05 8.27 -7.58
N GLN A 28 9.72 8.32 -6.29
CA GLN A 28 10.50 7.70 -5.22
C GLN A 28 9.91 6.33 -4.87
N PHE A 29 10.76 5.36 -4.54
CA PHE A 29 10.33 4.05 -4.06
C PHE A 29 10.63 3.88 -2.57
N HIS A 30 9.58 3.70 -1.77
CA HIS A 30 9.67 3.40 -0.35
C HIS A 30 9.52 1.90 -0.11
N ASP A 31 10.60 1.27 0.34
CA ASP A 31 10.66 -0.17 0.60
C ASP A 31 10.26 -0.48 2.04
N TYR A 32 9.08 -1.04 2.24
CA TYR A 32 8.58 -1.45 3.56
C TYR A 32 9.49 -2.44 4.28
N LYS A 33 10.27 -3.26 3.58
CA LYS A 33 11.19 -4.21 4.23
C LYS A 33 12.40 -3.54 4.85
N LYS A 34 12.84 -2.43 4.26
CA LYS A 34 14.05 -1.70 4.69
C LYS A 34 13.73 -0.52 5.59
N GLN A 35 12.64 0.17 5.27
CA GLN A 35 12.27 1.46 5.85
C GLN A 35 11.05 1.37 6.77
N GLY A 36 10.41 0.20 6.86
CA GLY A 36 9.17 0.03 7.60
C GLY A 36 8.00 0.78 6.96
N VAL A 37 6.86 0.80 7.65
CA VAL A 37 5.67 1.55 7.24
C VAL A 37 5.72 2.92 7.90
N PRO A 38 5.62 4.03 7.16
CA PRO A 38 5.63 5.36 7.75
C PRO A 38 4.47 5.54 8.74
N ALA A 39 4.79 5.72 10.02
CA ALA A 39 3.79 5.80 11.10
C ALA A 39 2.96 7.09 11.04
N ASP A 40 3.54 8.16 10.52
CA ASP A 40 2.90 9.45 10.28
C ASP A 40 1.91 9.41 9.11
N LYS A 41 2.18 8.62 8.08
CA LYS A 41 1.36 8.56 6.86
C LYS A 41 0.24 7.52 6.93
N LEU A 42 0.47 6.41 7.63
CA LEU A 42 -0.50 5.32 7.68
C LEU A 42 -1.90 5.77 8.12
N PRO A 43 -2.09 6.58 9.19
CA PRO A 43 -3.42 7.07 9.58
C PRO A 43 -4.13 7.82 8.46
N HIS A 44 -3.40 8.68 7.73
CA HIS A 44 -3.93 9.43 6.60
C HIS A 44 -4.38 8.50 5.47
N TRP A 45 -3.57 7.48 5.13
CA TRP A 45 -3.94 6.51 4.11
C TRP A 45 -5.23 5.74 4.46
N LEU A 46 -5.35 5.31 5.71
CA LEU A 46 -6.54 4.59 6.18
C LEU A 46 -7.79 5.48 6.18
N GLN A 47 -7.65 6.76 6.51
CA GLN A 47 -8.74 7.73 6.48
C GLN A 47 -9.22 8.00 5.04
N THR A 48 -8.30 8.19 4.10
CA THR A 48 -8.62 8.57 2.73
C THR A 48 -9.09 7.39 1.88
N LEU A 49 -8.45 6.23 2.00
CA LEU A 49 -8.75 5.06 1.17
C LEU A 49 -9.74 4.09 1.83
N GLY A 50 -9.91 4.16 3.15
CA GLY A 50 -10.57 3.13 3.95
C GLY A 50 -9.59 2.01 4.28
N TRP A 51 -9.51 1.65 5.56
CA TRP A 51 -8.56 0.66 6.05
C TRP A 51 -8.81 -0.74 5.47
N GLU A 52 -10.06 -1.07 5.12
CA GLU A 52 -10.43 -2.33 4.48
C GLU A 52 -9.85 -2.47 3.07
N LYS A 53 -9.68 -1.35 2.35
CA LYS A 53 -9.06 -1.36 1.02
C LYS A 53 -7.54 -1.44 1.11
N VAL A 54 -6.95 -0.82 2.12
CA VAL A 54 -5.50 -0.83 2.39
C VAL A 54 -5.06 -2.19 2.94
N LEU A 55 -5.89 -2.85 3.73
CA LEU A 55 -5.64 -4.20 4.24
C LEU A 55 -5.85 -5.26 3.18
N ASN A 56 -4.80 -6.02 2.86
CA ASN A 56 -4.89 -7.11 1.90
C ASN A 56 -5.44 -8.40 2.53
N ARG A 57 -6.76 -8.43 2.79
CA ARG A 57 -7.45 -9.63 3.28
C ARG A 57 -7.41 -10.80 2.31
N ALA A 58 -7.20 -10.53 1.01
CA ALA A 58 -7.01 -11.54 -0.03
C ALA A 58 -5.55 -12.00 -0.16
N GLY A 59 -4.62 -11.51 0.66
CA GLY A 59 -3.20 -11.85 0.62
C GLY A 59 -2.87 -13.14 1.36
N THR A 60 -1.77 -13.80 0.99
CA THR A 60 -1.29 -14.99 1.70
C THR A 60 -0.89 -14.70 3.14
N THR A 61 -0.28 -13.54 3.41
CA THR A 61 0.07 -13.09 4.77
C THR A 61 -1.17 -13.08 5.66
N TRP A 62 -2.26 -12.44 5.23
CA TRP A 62 -3.50 -12.39 5.99
C TRP A 62 -4.09 -13.78 6.24
N ARG A 63 -4.13 -14.65 5.21
CA ARG A 63 -4.67 -16.01 5.35
C ARG A 63 -3.89 -16.84 6.39
N LYS A 64 -2.58 -16.61 6.52
CA LYS A 64 -1.69 -17.30 7.47
C LYS A 64 -1.79 -16.79 8.91
N LEU A 65 -2.43 -15.64 9.16
CA LEU A 65 -2.68 -15.16 10.52
C LEU A 65 -3.62 -16.14 11.24
N ASP A 66 -3.45 -16.25 12.56
CA ASP A 66 -4.42 -16.95 13.40
C ASP A 66 -5.75 -16.17 13.48
N ASP A 67 -6.80 -16.87 13.88
CA ASP A 67 -8.15 -16.31 13.88
C ASP A 67 -8.35 -15.23 14.95
N ALA A 68 -7.61 -15.28 16.06
CA ALA A 68 -7.67 -14.24 17.10
C ALA A 68 -7.09 -12.92 16.57
N THR A 69 -5.95 -12.97 15.88
CA THR A 69 -5.36 -11.81 15.21
C THR A 69 -6.31 -11.23 14.16
N LYS A 70 -6.94 -12.09 13.34
CA LYS A 70 -7.92 -11.63 12.33
C LYS A 70 -9.14 -10.98 12.97
N ALA A 71 -9.69 -11.60 14.01
CA ALA A 71 -10.87 -11.10 14.74
C ALA A 71 -10.59 -9.80 15.50
N GLY A 72 -9.34 -9.57 15.91
CA GLY A 72 -8.90 -8.33 16.55
C GLY A 72 -8.86 -7.11 15.62
N VAL A 73 -8.98 -7.30 14.30
CA VAL A 73 -9.02 -6.19 13.33
C VAL A 73 -10.47 -5.76 13.09
N THR A 74 -10.94 -4.82 13.91
CA THR A 74 -12.33 -4.34 13.92
C THR A 74 -12.49 -2.91 13.42
N ASP A 75 -11.41 -2.13 13.36
CA ASP A 75 -11.42 -0.71 13.02
C ASP A 75 -10.08 -0.27 12.41
N ALA A 76 -9.99 1.02 12.06
CA ALA A 76 -8.77 1.59 11.48
C ALA A 76 -7.57 1.56 12.44
N ALA A 77 -7.80 1.66 13.76
CA ALA A 77 -6.71 1.68 14.75
C ALA A 77 -6.07 0.31 14.91
N SER A 78 -6.89 -0.73 15.09
CA SER A 78 -6.46 -2.13 15.12
C SER A 78 -5.84 -2.58 13.80
N ALA A 79 -6.39 -2.14 12.66
CA ALA A 79 -5.80 -2.38 11.35
C ALA A 79 -4.42 -1.71 11.21
N ALA A 80 -4.28 -0.46 11.66
CA ALA A 80 -3.00 0.26 11.63
C ALA A 80 -1.93 -0.46 12.46
N ALA A 81 -2.28 -0.90 13.68
CA ALA A 81 -1.37 -1.65 14.54
C ALA A 81 -0.87 -2.92 13.86
N LEU A 82 -1.76 -3.70 13.24
CA LEU A 82 -1.38 -4.89 12.49
C LEU A 82 -0.48 -4.55 11.28
N MET A 83 -0.81 -3.50 10.53
CA MET A 83 -0.04 -3.09 9.35
C MET A 83 1.37 -2.60 9.70
N GLN A 84 1.53 -1.91 10.84
CA GLN A 84 2.82 -1.51 11.38
C GLN A 84 3.66 -2.73 11.79
N ALA A 85 3.05 -3.67 12.51
CA ALA A 85 3.72 -4.90 12.94
C ALA A 85 4.04 -5.85 11.77
N GLN A 86 3.17 -5.92 10.77
CA GLN A 86 3.29 -6.83 9.63
C GLN A 86 3.01 -6.11 8.30
N PRO A 87 3.98 -5.35 7.75
CA PRO A 87 3.79 -4.57 6.51
C PRO A 87 3.35 -5.39 5.29
N SER A 88 3.60 -6.71 5.31
CA SER A 88 3.18 -7.63 4.26
C SER A 88 1.66 -7.89 4.20
N VAL A 89 0.88 -7.40 5.17
CA VAL A 89 -0.59 -7.37 5.11
C VAL A 89 -1.13 -6.14 4.38
N ILE A 90 -0.30 -5.15 4.06
CA ILE A 90 -0.70 -3.96 3.31
C ILE A 90 -0.84 -4.33 1.82
N LYS A 91 -1.91 -3.86 1.19
CA LYS A 91 -2.13 -3.98 -0.26
C LYS A 91 -1.14 -3.09 -1.01
N ARG A 92 -0.51 -3.63 -2.04
CA ARG A 92 0.63 -3.01 -2.73
C ARG A 92 0.41 -2.96 -4.24
N PRO A 93 0.95 -1.94 -4.93
CA PRO A 93 1.56 -0.74 -4.34
C PRO A 93 0.51 0.15 -3.64
N LEU A 94 0.95 0.98 -2.70
CA LEU A 94 0.23 2.19 -2.32
C LEU A 94 0.98 3.35 -2.98
N VAL A 95 0.28 4.30 -3.59
CA VAL A 95 0.90 5.41 -4.30
C VAL A 95 0.37 6.74 -3.77
N GLU A 96 1.30 7.60 -3.37
CA GLU A 96 1.05 9.04 -3.18
C GLU A 96 1.39 9.74 -4.49
N TRP A 97 0.39 10.36 -5.10
CA TRP A 97 0.54 11.11 -6.35
C TRP A 97 1.01 12.53 -6.08
N ALA A 98 1.56 13.18 -7.12
CA ALA A 98 2.17 14.50 -6.96
C ALA A 98 1.20 15.59 -6.52
N ASP A 99 -0.10 15.42 -6.80
CA ASP A 99 -1.21 16.29 -6.40
C ASP A 99 -1.85 15.92 -5.06
N GLY A 100 -1.27 14.95 -4.34
CA GLY A 100 -1.75 14.48 -3.04
C GLY A 100 -2.84 13.41 -3.11
N ARG A 101 -3.29 12.99 -4.31
CA ARG A 101 -4.21 11.84 -4.42
C ARG A 101 -3.50 10.56 -3.95
N LEU A 102 -4.30 9.62 -3.46
CA LEU A 102 -3.85 8.30 -3.05
C LEU A 102 -4.47 7.22 -3.92
N SER A 103 -3.70 6.19 -4.26
CA SER A 103 -4.23 4.97 -4.88
C SER A 103 -3.62 3.71 -4.26
N VAL A 104 -4.34 2.59 -4.37
CA VAL A 104 -3.90 1.29 -3.84
C VAL A 104 -4.13 0.18 -4.87
N GLY A 105 -3.11 -0.66 -5.05
CA GLY A 105 -3.04 -1.61 -6.15
C GLY A 105 -2.56 -0.96 -7.45
N PHE A 106 -2.61 -1.72 -8.54
CA PHE A 106 -2.21 -1.25 -9.86
C PHE A 106 -3.16 -1.78 -10.92
N SER A 107 -3.64 -0.86 -11.75
CA SER A 107 -4.10 -1.10 -13.11
C SER A 107 -3.67 0.12 -13.96
N ALA A 108 -3.43 -0.09 -15.25
CA ALA A 108 -3.05 1.01 -16.15
C ALA A 108 -4.15 2.09 -16.20
N GLU A 109 -5.42 1.68 -16.18
CA GLU A 109 -6.58 2.58 -16.13
C GLU A 109 -6.60 3.46 -14.88
N LEU A 110 -6.42 2.85 -13.69
CA LEU A 110 -6.34 3.58 -12.44
C LEU A 110 -5.21 4.61 -12.49
N PHE A 111 -4.01 4.19 -12.91
CA PHE A 111 -2.84 5.07 -12.96
C PHE A 111 -3.00 6.19 -13.99
N ALA A 112 -3.61 5.92 -15.15
CA ALA A 112 -3.88 6.92 -16.18
C ALA A 112 -4.81 8.05 -15.69
N SER A 113 -5.75 7.75 -14.77
CA SER A 113 -6.60 8.78 -14.16
C SER A 113 -5.87 9.74 -13.20
N HIS A 114 -4.63 9.40 -12.84
CA HIS A 114 -3.79 10.15 -11.90
C HIS A 114 -2.55 10.80 -12.54
N ARG A 115 -2.42 10.73 -13.87
CA ARG A 115 -1.39 11.47 -14.62
C ARG A 115 -1.63 12.98 -14.54
#